data_AF-A0A7V4IX36-F1
#
_entry.id   AF-A0A7V4IX36-F1
#
_cell.length_a   1.000
_cell.length_b   1.000
_cell.length_c   1.000
_cell.angle_alpha   90.00
_cell.angle_beta   90.00
_cell.angle_gamma   90.00
#
_symmetry.space_group_name_H-M   'P 1'
#
loop_
_entity.id
_entity.type
_entity.pdbx_description
1 polymer ?
#
loop_
_entity_poly.entity_id
_entity_poly.type
_entity_poly.pdbx_seq_one_letter_code
_entity_poly.pdbx_strand_id
1 'polypeptide(L)'
;YPCKPEELNLRMIETLKREFDVPVGYSGHEVGLQTTYAAVVLGACMVERHITLDRAMWGSDQAASVEPQGFMRLVRDIRTIESALGDGVKRVYDSELPVRAKLRRVAE
;
A
#
# COMPACT_ATOMS: atom_id res chain seq x y z
N TYR A 1 -7.46 -18.99 -5.83
CA TYR A 1 -6.87 -18.37 -4.64
C TYR A 1 -5.60 -19.13 -4.31
N PRO A 2 -4.40 -18.55 -4.50
CA PRO A 2 -4.15 -17.13 -4.72
C PRO A 2 -4.12 -16.69 -6.20
N CYS A 3 -4.34 -15.39 -6.45
CA CYS A 3 -4.09 -14.73 -7.74
C CYS A 3 -2.58 -14.48 -7.91
N LYS A 4 -2.05 -14.68 -9.12
CA LYS A 4 -0.62 -14.42 -9.40
C LYS A 4 -0.36 -12.93 -9.58
N PRO A 5 0.82 -12.39 -9.19
CA PRO A 5 1.12 -10.98 -9.31
C PRO A 5 0.95 -10.43 -10.74
N GLU A 6 1.29 -11.21 -11.76
CA GLU A 6 1.21 -10.80 -13.17
C GLU A 6 -0.24 -10.66 -13.66
N GLU A 7 -1.21 -11.24 -12.94
CA GLU A 7 -2.63 -11.25 -13.27
C GLU A 7 -3.42 -10.16 -12.51
N LEU A 8 -2.80 -9.46 -11.54
CA LEU A 8 -3.51 -8.49 -10.68
C LEU A 8 -3.93 -7.20 -11.38
N ASN A 9 -3.15 -6.74 -12.37
CA ASN A 9 -3.43 -5.54 -13.15
C ASN A 9 -3.88 -4.31 -12.32
N LEU A 10 -3.08 -3.92 -11.31
CA LEU A 10 -3.44 -2.84 -10.37
C LEU A 10 -3.72 -1.48 -11.04
N ARG A 11 -3.21 -1.25 -12.26
CA ARG A 11 -3.51 -0.03 -13.04
C ARG A 11 -5.00 0.10 -13.41
N MET A 12 -5.79 -0.97 -13.30
CA MET A 12 -7.24 -0.87 -13.43
C MET A 12 -7.87 0.03 -12.39
N ILE A 13 -7.26 0.22 -11.21
CA ILE A 13 -7.74 1.18 -10.21
C ILE A 13 -7.83 2.59 -10.83
N GLU A 14 -6.76 3.03 -11.50
CA GLU A 14 -6.73 4.34 -12.16
C GLU A 14 -7.70 4.42 -13.34
N THR A 15 -7.84 3.33 -14.12
CA THR A 15 -8.80 3.27 -15.22
C THR A 15 -10.23 3.42 -14.72
N LEU A 16 -10.62 2.67 -13.68
CA LEU A 16 -11.96 2.74 -13.10
C LEU A 16 -12.25 4.13 -12.52
N LYS A 17 -11.26 4.77 -11.88
CA LYS A 17 -11.41 6.13 -11.35
C LYS A 17 -11.59 7.19 -12.44
N ARG A 18 -11.03 6.98 -13.64
CA ARG A 18 -11.22 7.89 -14.78
C ARG A 18 -12.57 7.69 -15.45
N GLU A 19 -13.03 6.44 -15.52
CA GLU A 19 -14.24 6.06 -16.25
C GLU A 19 -15.52 6.34 -15.45
N PHE A 20 -15.47 6.16 -14.12
CA PHE A 20 -16.65 6.24 -13.27
C PHE A 20 -16.44 7.26 -12.15
N ASP A 21 -17.45 8.13 -11.95
CA ASP A 21 -17.49 9.11 -10.85
C ASP A 21 -17.98 8.46 -9.55
N VAL A 22 -17.33 7.37 -9.13
CA VAL A 22 -17.65 6.63 -7.90
C VAL A 22 -16.36 6.22 -7.17
N PRO A 23 -16.42 5.97 -5.84
CA PRO A 23 -15.29 5.45 -5.09
C PRO A 23 -14.81 4.09 -5.64
N VAL A 24 -13.50 3.93 -5.83
CA VAL A 24 -12.88 2.69 -6.33
C VAL A 24 -12.01 2.08 -5.24
N GLY A 25 -12.30 0.83 -4.88
CA GLY A 25 -11.54 0.02 -3.94
C GLY A 25 -10.70 -1.07 -4.59
N TYR A 26 -10.07 -1.89 -3.76
CA TYR A 26 -9.30 -3.07 -4.15
C TYR A 26 -9.65 -4.26 -3.25
N SER A 27 -10.09 -5.37 -3.84
CA SER A 27 -10.23 -6.66 -3.14
C SER A 27 -9.11 -7.60 -3.60
N GLY A 28 -8.26 -7.98 -2.65
CA GLY A 28 -7.03 -8.72 -2.91
C GLY A 28 -7.15 -10.20 -2.59
N HIS A 29 -6.69 -11.03 -3.54
CA HIS A 29 -6.70 -12.49 -3.46
C HIS A 29 -5.32 -13.11 -3.68
N GLU A 30 -4.26 -12.31 -3.60
CA GLU A 30 -2.87 -12.70 -3.78
C GLU A 30 -2.18 -13.08 -2.47
N VAL A 31 -1.01 -13.71 -2.54
CA VAL A 31 -0.17 -13.93 -1.34
C VAL A 31 0.68 -12.70 -1.06
N GLY A 32 0.76 -12.31 0.22
CA GLY A 32 1.53 -11.14 0.65
C GLY A 32 0.68 -9.87 0.73
N LEU A 33 1.33 -8.75 1.06
CA LEU A 33 0.68 -7.47 1.34
C LEU A 33 1.16 -6.34 0.41
N GLN A 34 2.26 -6.55 -0.31
CA GLN A 34 2.98 -5.53 -1.09
C GLN A 34 2.10 -4.91 -2.17
N THR A 35 1.35 -5.76 -2.88
CA THR A 35 0.40 -5.39 -3.93
C THR A 35 -0.83 -4.68 -3.38
N THR A 36 -1.28 -5.07 -2.19
CA THR A 36 -2.37 -4.37 -1.49
C THR A 36 -1.93 -2.97 -1.07
N TYR A 37 -0.70 -2.79 -0.60
CA TYR A 37 -0.13 -1.46 -0.35
C TYR A 37 -0.04 -0.62 -1.63
N ALA A 38 0.43 -1.23 -2.72
CA ALA A 38 0.51 -0.55 -4.02
C ALA A 38 -0.88 -0.10 -4.51
N ALA A 39 -1.92 -0.90 -4.29
CA ALA A 39 -3.30 -0.52 -4.62
C ALA A 39 -3.75 0.75 -3.89
N VAL A 40 -3.42 0.89 -2.60
CA VAL A 40 -3.67 2.12 -1.83
C VAL A 40 -2.92 3.32 -2.41
N VAL A 41 -1.63 3.14 -2.76
CA VAL A 41 -0.82 4.20 -3.37
C VAL A 41 -1.38 4.64 -4.73
N LEU A 42 -1.93 3.71 -5.51
CA LEU A 42 -2.63 4.00 -6.78
C LEU A 42 -4.02 4.63 -6.56
N GLY A 43 -4.42 4.81 -5.31
CA GLY A 43 -5.59 5.59 -4.93
C GLY A 43 -6.87 4.77 -4.80
N ALA A 44 -6.76 3.46 -4.50
CA ALA A 44 -7.88 2.70 -3.99
C ALA A 44 -8.32 3.24 -2.62
N CYS A 45 -9.59 3.58 -2.46
CA CYS A 45 -10.15 4.18 -1.23
C CYS A 45 -10.67 3.14 -0.23
N MET A 46 -10.73 1.87 -0.63
CA MET A 46 -11.14 0.75 0.21
C MET A 46 -10.25 -0.46 -0.10
N VAL A 47 -9.91 -1.23 0.92
CA VAL A 47 -9.14 -2.47 0.79
C VAL A 47 -9.91 -3.61 1.45
N GLU A 48 -10.03 -4.71 0.74
CA GLU A 48 -10.61 -5.96 1.23
C GLU A 48 -9.61 -7.11 1.10
N ARG A 49 -9.51 -7.93 2.13
CA ARG A 49 -8.63 -9.10 2.22
C ARG A 49 -9.30 -10.18 3.05
N HIS A 50 -9.15 -11.44 2.64
CA HIS A 50 -9.54 -12.56 3.50
C HIS A 50 -8.65 -12.61 4.75
N ILE A 51 -9.24 -12.95 5.89
CA ILE A 51 -8.56 -13.15 7.17
C ILE A 51 -8.72 -14.61 7.61
N THR A 52 -7.68 -15.19 8.18
CA THR A 52 -7.70 -16.54 8.76
C THR A 52 -6.97 -16.57 10.10
N LEU A 53 -7.18 -17.61 10.90
CA LEU A 53 -6.39 -17.87 12.11
C LEU A 53 -5.08 -18.60 11.78
N ASP A 54 -5.10 -19.47 10.75
CA ASP A 54 -3.96 -20.25 10.30
C ASP A 54 -4.17 -20.66 8.83
N ARG A 55 -3.20 -20.35 7.98
CA ARG A 55 -3.26 -20.63 6.53
C ARG A 55 -3.22 -22.14 6.19
N ALA A 56 -2.84 -22.99 7.15
CA ALA A 56 -2.84 -24.45 7.01
C ALA A 56 -4.21 -25.08 7.34
N MET A 57 -5.20 -24.29 7.79
CA MET A 57 -6.55 -24.79 8.01
C MET A 57 -7.20 -25.29 6.72
N TRP A 58 -8.31 -26.02 6.87
CA TRP A 58 -9.09 -26.51 5.74
C TRP A 58 -9.81 -25.36 5.02
N GLY A 59 -9.96 -25.48 3.70
CA GLY A 59 -10.64 -24.50 2.84
C GLY A 59 -9.72 -23.93 1.75
N SER A 60 -10.29 -23.62 0.59
CA SER A 60 -9.55 -23.12 -0.58
C SER A 60 -8.95 -21.73 -0.40
N ASP A 61 -9.54 -20.92 0.47
CA ASP A 61 -9.18 -19.49 0.60
C ASP A 61 -8.10 -19.25 1.64
N GLN A 62 -7.79 -20.26 2.47
CA GLN A 62 -6.83 -20.17 3.56
C GLN A 62 -5.44 -19.78 3.05
N ALA A 63 -5.02 -20.36 1.92
CA ALA A 63 -3.71 -20.09 1.34
C ALA A 63 -3.52 -18.63 0.91
N ALA A 64 -4.58 -17.91 0.54
CA ALA A 64 -4.54 -16.50 0.15
C ALA A 64 -4.89 -15.53 1.30
N SER A 65 -5.41 -16.07 2.41
CA SER A 65 -5.85 -15.30 3.56
C SER A 65 -4.68 -14.74 4.37
N VAL A 66 -4.95 -13.66 5.10
CA VAL A 66 -4.00 -12.97 5.96
C VAL A 66 -4.26 -13.39 7.42
N GLU A 67 -3.23 -13.77 8.15
CA GLU A 67 -3.34 -14.05 9.58
C GLU A 67 -3.45 -12.76 10.42
N PRO A 68 -3.89 -12.80 11.69
CA PRO A 68 -4.20 -11.59 12.44
C PRO A 68 -3.02 -10.61 12.55
N GLN A 69 -1.80 -11.13 12.73
CA GLN A 69 -0.59 -10.30 12.77
C GLN A 69 -0.30 -9.62 11.42
N GLY A 70 -0.51 -10.34 10.32
CA GLY A 70 -0.42 -9.80 8.98
C GLY A 70 -1.45 -8.70 8.72
N PHE A 71 -2.67 -8.87 9.25
CA PHE A 71 -3.74 -7.88 9.09
C PHE A 71 -3.48 -6.62 9.91
N MET A 72 -2.98 -6.75 11.15
CA MET A 72 -2.52 -5.61 11.95
C MET A 72 -1.40 -4.85 11.25
N ARG A 73 -0.45 -5.57 10.65
CA ARG A 73 0.63 -4.98 9.85
C ARG A 73 0.10 -4.25 8.62
N LEU A 74 -0.84 -4.87 7.91
CA LEU A 74 -1.51 -4.29 6.74
C LEU A 74 -2.11 -2.92 7.09
N VAL A 75 -2.91 -2.85 8.14
CA VAL A 75 -3.55 -1.59 8.57
C VAL A 75 -2.51 -0.56 8.99
N ARG A 76 -1.55 -0.93 9.84
CA ARG A 76 -0.49 -0.03 10.30
C ARG A 76 0.29 0.58 9.14
N ASP A 77 0.70 -0.25 8.19
CA ASP A 77 1.54 0.16 7.08
C ASP A 77 0.74 1.03 6.09
N ILE A 78 -0.55 0.76 5.88
CA ILE A 78 -1.46 1.65 5.12
C ILE A 78 -1.51 3.04 5.75
N ARG A 79 -1.73 3.16 7.07
CA ARG A 79 -1.76 4.46 7.78
C ARG A 79 -0.42 5.19 7.72
N THR A 80 0.67 4.44 7.74
CA THR A 80 2.02 4.98 7.59
C THR A 80 2.21 5.55 6.18
N ILE A 81 1.78 4.83 5.15
CA ILE A 81 1.83 5.27 3.74
C ILE A 81 0.98 6.53 3.54
N GLU A 82 -0.25 6.56 4.03
CA GLU A 82 -1.13 7.72 3.95
C GLU A 82 -0.47 8.99 4.53
N SER A 83 0.21 8.83 5.68
CA SER A 83 0.95 9.93 6.30
C SER A 83 2.20 10.34 5.51
N ALA A 84 2.82 9.39 4.79
CA ALA A 84 4.07 9.60 4.07
C ALA A 84 3.91 10.11 2.63
N LEU A 85 2.72 9.96 2.02
CA LEU A 85 2.46 10.38 0.63
C LEU A 85 2.74 11.89 0.41
N GLY A 86 2.46 12.71 1.42
CA GLY A 86 2.68 14.15 1.36
C GLY A 86 1.83 14.82 0.28
N ASP A 87 2.30 15.97 -0.22
CA ASP A 87 1.59 16.80 -1.19
C ASP A 87 2.32 16.93 -2.54
N GLY A 88 3.42 16.20 -2.72
CA GLY A 88 4.22 16.23 -3.95
C GLY A 88 5.07 17.48 -4.15
N VAL A 89 5.09 18.43 -3.21
CA VAL A 89 5.87 19.67 -3.34
C VAL A 89 7.21 19.52 -2.63
N LYS A 90 8.31 19.68 -3.40
CA LYS A 90 9.67 19.64 -2.86
C LYS A 90 9.90 20.81 -1.89
N ARG A 91 10.29 20.49 -0.66
CA ARG A 91 10.65 21.47 0.39
C ARG A 91 11.91 21.03 1.12
N VAL A 92 12.56 21.99 1.78
CA VAL A 92 13.59 21.70 2.79
C VAL A 92 12.90 21.78 4.14
N TYR A 93 12.97 20.70 4.92
CA TYR A 93 12.40 20.66 6.26
C TYR A 93 13.34 21.31 7.27
N ASP A 94 12.79 21.81 8.38
CA ASP A 94 13.58 22.41 9.46
C ASP A 94 14.63 21.43 10.00
N SER A 95 14.31 20.14 10.04
CA SER A 95 15.22 19.05 10.41
C SER A 95 16.41 18.89 9.45
N GLU A 96 16.27 19.32 8.20
CA GLU A 96 17.34 19.25 7.19
C GLU A 96 18.28 20.46 7.26
N LEU A 97 17.86 21.60 7.84
CA LEU A 97 18.67 22.83 7.86
C LEU A 97 20.05 22.65 8.52
N PRO A 98 20.18 22.00 9.70
CA PRO A 98 21.48 21.77 10.34
C PRO A 98 22.36 20.82 9.53
N VAL A 99 21.78 19.78 8.95
CA VAL A 99 22.49 18.79 8.12
C VAL A 99 23.02 19.46 6.86
N ARG A 100 22.20 20.30 6.22
CA ARG A 100 22.59 21.09 5.06
C ARG A 100 23.73 22.04 5.40
N ALA A 101 23.70 22.73 6.54
CA ALA A 101 24.78 23.63 6.96
C ALA A 101 26.09 22.87 7.21
N LYS A 102 26.02 21.66 7.79
CA LYS A 102 27.20 20.82 8.08
C LYS A 102 27.85 20.23 6.82
N LEU A 103 27.04 19.77 5.86
CA LEU A 103 27.52 18.94 4.74
C LEU A 103 27.72 19.71 3.44
N ARG A 104 27.09 20.88 3.27
CA ARG A 104 27.22 21.66 2.04
C ARG A 104 28.60 22.34 2.03
N ARG A 105 29.43 22.02 1.04
CA ARG A 105 30.70 22.72 0.81
C ARG A 105 30.43 24.21 0.68
N VAL A 106 30.99 24.99 1.58
CA VAL A 106 31.20 26.41 1.38
C VAL A 106 32.44 26.49 0.49
N ALA A 107 32.31 26.95 -0.74
CA ALA A 107 33.49 27.31 -1.52
C ALA A 107 34.13 28.52 -0.82
N GLU A 108 35.44 28.42 -0.53
CA GLU A 108 36.25 29.58 -0.13
C GLU A 108 36.29 30.63 -1.25
#